data_AF-A0A1I3I057-F1
#
_entry.id   AF-A0A1I3I057-F1
#
_cell.length_a   1.000
_cell.length_b   1.000
_cell.length_c   1.000
_cell.angle_alpha   90.00
_cell.angle_beta   90.00
_cell.angle_gamma   90.00
#
_symmetry.space_group_name_H-M   'P 1'
#
loop_
_entity.id
_entity.type
_entity.pdbx_description
1 polymer ?
#
loop_
_entity_poly.entity_id
_entity_poly.type
_entity_poly.pdbx_seq_one_letter_code
_entity_poly.pdbx_strand_id
1 'polypeptide(L)'
;MRRAHLNRLEAKAPRRARALLAGAAALAVLAACEPIVRVHGYAPQDAQIEQIQVGVDGPGAVAQKIGRPSTGGVVRDNTWYYVSARTEAMAYNSPEIVERRVVAVHFSDDALVEGVDVYGLEDGRVINLATRTTPTFGRELTVLEQLFGNISNVGSTLAEGFNE
;
A
#
# COMPACT_ATOMS: atom_id res chain seq x y z
N MET A 1 4.96 -68.95 -5.29
CA MET A 1 4.66 -67.59 -5.79
C MET A 1 3.41 -67.06 -5.07
N ARG A 2 3.58 -66.22 -4.03
CA ARG A 2 2.48 -65.62 -3.24
C ARG A 2 2.11 -64.24 -3.82
N ARG A 3 0.90 -64.08 -4.35
CA ARG A 3 0.30 -62.75 -4.58
C ARG A 3 -0.61 -62.43 -3.40
N ALA A 4 -0.16 -61.57 -2.50
CA ALA A 4 -0.99 -61.00 -1.45
C ALA A 4 -1.99 -60.04 -2.10
N HIS A 5 -3.24 -60.46 -2.22
CA HIS A 5 -4.36 -59.59 -2.52
C HIS A 5 -4.58 -58.68 -1.30
N LEU A 6 -4.06 -57.45 -1.37
CA LEU A 6 -4.40 -56.40 -0.41
C LEU A 6 -5.85 -55.99 -0.66
N ASN A 7 -6.74 -56.43 0.23
CA ASN A 7 -8.13 -56.03 0.25
C ASN A 7 -8.21 -54.55 0.68
N ARG A 8 -8.65 -53.66 -0.21
CA ARG A 8 -8.96 -52.26 0.12
C ARG A 8 -10.16 -52.26 1.07
N LEU A 9 -9.92 -52.06 2.36
CA LEU A 9 -10.98 -51.80 3.33
C LEU A 9 -11.51 -50.38 3.09
N GLU A 10 -12.59 -50.27 2.32
CA GLU A 10 -13.34 -49.02 2.24
C GLU A 10 -14.14 -48.82 3.54
N ALA A 11 -13.50 -48.21 4.53
CA ALA A 11 -14.15 -47.85 5.78
C ALA A 11 -15.23 -46.77 5.53
N LYS A 12 -16.51 -47.18 5.54
CA LYS A 12 -17.65 -46.27 5.38
C LYS A 12 -17.88 -45.49 6.67
N ALA A 13 -17.31 -44.28 6.76
CA ALA A 13 -17.48 -43.41 7.93
C ALA A 13 -18.97 -43.20 8.29
N PRO A 14 -19.36 -43.27 9.58
CA PRO A 14 -20.76 -43.17 9.99
C PRO A 14 -21.34 -41.80 9.65
N ARG A 15 -22.64 -41.75 9.33
CA ARG A 15 -23.36 -40.52 8.90
C ARG A 15 -23.15 -39.33 9.84
N ARG A 16 -23.03 -39.57 11.15
CA ARG A 16 -22.73 -38.54 12.17
C ARG A 16 -21.30 -37.99 12.07
N ALA A 17 -20.30 -38.83 11.79
CA ALA A 17 -18.93 -38.38 11.58
C ALA A 17 -18.79 -37.53 10.31
N ARG A 18 -19.51 -37.89 9.23
CA ARG A 18 -19.57 -37.08 8.00
C ARG A 18 -20.24 -35.72 8.23
N ALA A 19 -21.31 -35.67 9.02
CA ALA A 19 -21.99 -34.42 9.38
C ALA A 19 -21.11 -33.50 10.24
N LEU A 20 -20.37 -34.07 11.20
CA LEU A 20 -19.42 -33.32 12.02
C LEU A 20 -18.23 -32.77 11.21
N LEU A 21 -17.69 -33.57 10.29
CA LEU A 21 -16.64 -33.13 9.37
C LEU A 21 -17.12 -32.03 8.41
N ALA A 22 -18.34 -32.14 7.90
CA ALA A 22 -18.95 -31.10 7.05
C ALA A 22 -19.22 -29.80 7.84
N GLY A 23 -19.68 -29.90 9.09
CA GLY A 23 -19.86 -28.75 9.97
C GLY A 23 -18.55 -28.05 10.30
N ALA A 24 -17.50 -28.82 10.61
CA ALA A 24 -16.17 -28.28 10.85
C ALA A 24 -15.58 -27.61 9.60
N ALA A 25 -15.76 -28.20 8.42
CA ALA A 25 -15.32 -27.60 7.16
C ALA A 25 -16.07 -26.30 6.85
N ALA A 26 -17.38 -26.24 7.09
CA ALA A 26 -18.17 -25.02 6.89
C ALA A 26 -17.72 -23.88 7.83
N LEU A 27 -17.42 -24.19 9.09
CA LEU A 27 -16.88 -23.22 10.05
C LEU A 27 -15.48 -22.73 9.66
N ALA A 28 -14.64 -23.61 9.11
CA ALA A 28 -13.31 -23.24 8.63
C ALA A 28 -13.36 -22.27 7.43
N VAL A 29 -14.33 -22.41 6.53
CA VAL A 29 -14.50 -21.49 5.39
C VAL A 29 -14.95 -20.10 5.85
N LEU A 30 -15.81 -20.01 6.87
CA LEU A 30 -16.25 -18.72 7.42
C LEU A 30 -15.13 -17.98 8.17
N ALA A 31 -14.16 -18.69 8.73
CA ALA A 31 -13.00 -18.10 9.39
C ALA A 31 -11.92 -17.57 8.43
N ALA A 32 -12.03 -17.83 7.13
CA ALA A 32 -10.99 -17.48 6.16
C ALA A 32 -11.04 -16.01 5.66
N CYS A 33 -12.00 -15.21 6.14
CA CYS A 33 -12.12 -13.81 5.75
C CYS A 33 -11.33 -12.91 6.71
N GLU A 34 -10.10 -12.55 6.34
CA GLU A 34 -9.21 -11.67 7.10
C GLU A 34 -8.76 -10.48 6.22
N PRO A 35 -8.61 -9.24 6.76
CA PRO A 35 -8.18 -8.11 5.96
C PRO A 35 -6.73 -8.24 5.52
N ILE A 36 -6.43 -7.71 4.33
CA ILE A 36 -5.06 -7.58 3.87
C ILE A 36 -4.46 -6.36 4.57
N VAL A 37 -3.55 -6.60 5.50
CA VAL A 37 -2.82 -5.55 6.24
C VAL A 37 -1.54 -5.19 5.49
N ARG A 38 -1.32 -3.90 5.27
CA ARG A 38 -0.06 -3.36 4.73
C ARG A 38 0.49 -2.29 5.67
N VAL A 39 1.75 -2.43 6.06
CA VAL A 39 2.46 -1.44 6.86
C VAL A 39 3.55 -0.83 6.00
N HIS A 40 3.59 0.50 5.95
CA HIS A 40 4.55 1.26 5.17
C HIS A 40 5.25 2.32 6.03
N GLY A 41 6.51 2.58 5.69
CA GLY A 41 7.32 3.59 6.36
C GLY A 41 7.95 3.09 7.66
N TYR A 42 8.38 4.05 8.47
CA TYR A 42 8.99 3.81 9.78
C TYR A 42 8.72 4.99 10.70
N ALA A 43 8.26 4.71 11.91
CA ALA A 43 8.13 5.65 12.99
C ALA A 43 8.71 5.02 14.26
N PRO A 44 9.62 5.71 14.99
CA PRO A 44 10.19 5.18 16.21
C PRO A 44 9.14 5.01 17.30
N GLN A 45 9.34 4.01 18.15
CA GLN A 45 8.51 3.78 19.34
C GLN A 45 8.90 4.75 20.46
N ASP A 46 8.03 4.91 21.46
CA ASP A 46 8.26 5.85 22.57
C ASP A 46 9.58 5.58 23.32
N ALA A 47 9.89 4.31 23.58
CA ALA A 47 11.16 3.91 24.18
C ALA A 47 12.41 4.27 23.35
N GLN A 48 12.27 4.49 22.04
CA GLN A 48 13.35 4.96 21.16
C GLN A 48 13.43 6.49 21.15
N ILE A 49 12.28 7.17 21.25
CA ILE A 49 12.19 8.63 21.36
C ILE A 49 12.81 9.09 22.69
N GLU A 50 12.57 8.37 23.78
CA GLU A 50 13.14 8.65 25.11
C GLU A 50 14.68 8.60 25.14
N GLN A 51 15.32 7.95 24.16
CA GLN A 51 16.78 7.92 24.05
C GLN A 51 17.35 9.22 23.48
N ILE A 52 16.50 10.06 22.89
CA ILE A 52 16.89 11.35 22.30
C ILE A 52 16.97 12.40 23.41
N GLN A 53 18.13 13.04 23.50
CA GLN A 53 18.40 14.10 24.46
C GLN A 53 18.23 15.46 23.80
N VAL A 54 17.17 16.16 24.19
CA VAL A 54 16.88 17.54 23.77
C VAL A 54 18.02 18.46 24.23
N GLY A 55 18.49 19.32 23.34
CA GLY A 55 19.58 20.27 23.56
C GLY A 55 20.99 19.68 23.51
N VAL A 56 21.13 18.37 23.29
CA VAL A 56 22.44 17.68 23.28
C VAL A 56 22.64 16.90 21.99
N ASP A 57 21.64 16.15 21.55
CA ASP A 57 21.76 15.34 20.35
C ASP A 57 21.67 16.21 19.10
N GLY A 58 22.60 16.02 18.16
CA GLY A 58 22.49 16.53 16.80
C GLY A 58 21.95 15.48 15.81
N PRO A 59 21.72 15.85 14.54
CA PRO A 59 21.21 14.96 13.49
C PRO A 59 21.98 13.63 13.37
N GLY A 60 23.30 13.67 13.54
CA GLY A 60 24.14 12.47 13.50
C GLY A 60 23.86 11.49 14.65
N ALA A 61 23.69 12.01 15.87
CA ALA A 61 23.36 11.20 17.05
C ALA A 61 21.93 10.62 16.93
N VAL A 62 20.97 11.43 16.48
CA VAL A 62 19.60 10.97 16.19
C VAL A 62 19.61 9.86 15.14
N ALA A 63 20.36 10.03 14.05
CA ALA A 63 20.49 9.02 13.01
C ALA A 63 21.14 7.71 13.51
N GLN A 64 22.03 7.77 14.50
CA GLN A 64 22.59 6.56 15.13
C GLN A 64 21.60 5.85 16.04
N LYS A 65 20.75 6.60 16.76
CA LYS A 65 19.77 6.05 17.71
C LYS A 65 18.54 5.46 17.02
N ILE A 66 17.97 6.19 16.06
CA ILE A 66 16.68 5.83 15.43
C ILE A 66 16.74 5.73 13.90
N GLY A 67 17.92 5.87 13.29
CA GLY A 67 18.08 5.83 11.83
C GLY A 67 17.71 7.14 11.16
N ARG A 68 17.96 7.22 9.84
CA ARG A 68 17.52 8.37 9.02
C ARG A 68 16.08 8.16 8.56
N PRO A 69 15.27 9.22 8.44
CA PRO A 69 13.91 9.11 7.95
C PRO A 69 13.87 8.56 6.51
N SER A 70 12.82 7.79 6.20
CA SER A 70 12.63 7.12 4.90
C SER A 70 12.31 8.10 3.77
N THR A 71 11.75 9.26 4.10
CA THR A 71 11.51 10.37 3.18
C THR A 71 12.14 11.59 3.82
N GLY A 72 13.14 12.20 3.17
CA GLY A 72 13.60 13.53 3.58
C GLY A 72 12.38 14.45 3.54
N GLY A 73 12.07 15.11 4.66
CA GLY A 73 10.87 15.93 4.81
C GLY A 73 10.68 16.89 3.64
N VAL A 74 9.43 17.21 3.35
CA VAL A 74 9.05 18.23 2.36
C VAL A 74 9.59 19.59 2.83
N VAL A 75 10.86 19.86 2.51
CA VAL A 75 11.58 21.15 2.51
C VAL A 75 11.21 22.08 3.69
N ARG A 76 11.55 21.67 4.91
CA ARG A 76 11.88 22.61 6.00
C ARG A 76 13.17 22.13 6.63
N ASP A 77 14.20 22.97 6.57
CA ASP A 77 15.60 22.57 6.74
C ASP A 77 15.96 22.05 8.14
N ASN A 78 15.05 22.17 9.11
CA ASN A 78 15.28 21.92 10.53
C ASN A 78 14.31 20.90 11.16
N THR A 79 13.63 20.05 10.38
CA THR A 79 12.74 19.02 10.96
C THR A 79 12.82 17.69 10.22
N TRP A 80 13.01 16.61 10.96
CA TRP A 80 12.96 15.25 10.43
C TRP A 80 11.61 14.60 10.74
N TYR A 81 11.01 14.01 9.71
CA TYR A 81 9.71 13.36 9.81
C TYR A 81 9.85 11.85 9.62
N TYR A 82 9.45 11.10 10.63
CA TYR A 82 9.33 9.65 10.59
C TYR A 82 7.84 9.30 10.50
N VAL A 83 7.44 8.62 9.43
CA VAL A 83 6.04 8.33 9.14
C VAL A 83 5.86 6.83 9.00
N SER A 84 4.92 6.28 9.75
CA SER A 84 4.43 4.91 9.61
C SER A 84 2.92 4.92 9.38
N ALA A 85 2.45 4.14 8.42
CA ALA A 85 1.02 3.98 8.14
C ALA A 85 0.66 2.51 8.01
N ARG A 86 -0.42 2.11 8.68
CA ARG A 86 -1.05 0.80 8.58
C ARG A 86 -2.35 0.95 7.81
N THR A 87 -2.42 0.29 6.67
CA THR A 87 -3.59 0.28 5.79
C THR A 87 -4.20 -1.11 5.80
N GLU A 88 -5.51 -1.19 5.94
CA GLU A 88 -6.26 -2.43 5.85
C GLU A 88 -7.20 -2.40 4.64
N ALA A 89 -7.27 -3.51 3.92
CA ALA A 89 -8.20 -3.68 2.81
C ALA A 89 -9.00 -4.96 3.00
N MET A 90 -10.33 -4.84 3.02
CA MET A 90 -11.26 -5.96 3.08
C MET A 90 -11.87 -6.24 1.72
N ALA A 91 -11.64 -7.44 1.19
CA ALA A 91 -12.18 -7.91 -0.09
C ALA A 91 -11.99 -6.89 -1.24
N TYR A 92 -13.08 -6.29 -1.72
CA TYR A 92 -13.11 -5.33 -2.83
C TYR A 92 -13.20 -3.87 -2.38
N ASN A 93 -13.26 -3.60 -1.07
CA ASN A 93 -13.34 -2.24 -0.55
C ASN A 93 -12.03 -1.49 -0.78
N SER A 94 -12.14 -0.16 -0.88
CA SER A 94 -10.95 0.69 -0.94
C SER A 94 -10.11 0.51 0.33
N PRO A 95 -8.77 0.44 0.22
CA PRO A 95 -7.90 0.38 1.40
C PRO A 95 -8.07 1.62 2.27
N GLU A 96 -8.20 1.43 3.57
CA GLU A 96 -8.34 2.51 4.55
C GLU A 96 -7.15 2.52 5.51
N ILE A 97 -6.66 3.72 5.85
CA ILE A 97 -5.60 3.88 6.84
C ILE A 97 -6.24 3.74 8.22
N VAL A 98 -5.95 2.63 8.90
CA VAL A 98 -6.49 2.35 10.25
C VAL A 98 -5.63 2.95 11.36
N GLU A 99 -4.34 3.15 11.09
CA GLU A 99 -3.39 3.70 12.04
C GLU A 99 -2.31 4.47 11.29
N ARG A 100 -1.96 5.65 11.82
CA ARG A 100 -0.84 6.43 11.34
C ARG A 100 -0.10 7.02 12.53
N ARG A 101 1.22 6.91 12.51
CA ARG A 101 2.11 7.54 13.48
C ARG A 101 3.10 8.42 12.74
N VAL A 102 3.19 9.68 13.14
CA VAL A 102 4.15 10.64 12.63
C VAL A 102 4.97 11.17 13.80
N VAL A 103 6.29 11.02 13.74
CA VAL A 103 7.20 11.58 14.72
C VAL A 103 7.99 12.69 14.05
N ALA A 104 7.89 13.90 14.58
CA ALA A 104 8.60 15.09 14.11
C ALA A 104 9.71 15.42 15.10
N VAL A 105 10.97 15.35 14.64
CA VAL A 105 12.14 15.77 15.42
C VAL A 105 12.56 17.15 14.94
N HIS A 106 12.43 18.13 15.82
CA HIS A 106 12.77 19.53 15.55
C HIS A 106 14.23 19.78 15.91
N PHE A 107 14.95 20.49 15.05
CA PHE A 107 16.33 20.91 15.26
C PHE A 107 16.39 22.44 15.35
N SER A 108 17.16 22.96 16.31
CA SER A 108 17.49 24.38 16.37
C SER A 108 18.48 24.78 15.28
N ASP A 109 18.70 26.09 15.11
CA ASP A 109 19.69 26.63 14.16
C ASP A 109 21.12 26.13 14.44
N ASP A 110 21.42 25.77 15.69
CA ASP A 110 22.70 25.16 16.11
C ASP A 110 22.79 23.66 15.78
N ALA A 111 21.82 23.11 15.05
CA ALA A 111 21.68 21.70 14.69
C ALA A 111 21.60 20.76 15.90
N LEU A 112 20.88 21.17 16.94
CA LEU A 112 20.59 20.35 18.13
C LEU A 112 19.09 20.07 18.21
N VAL A 113 18.69 18.93 18.77
CA VAL A 113 17.27 18.61 18.96
C VAL A 113 16.63 19.64 19.89
N GLU A 114 15.61 20.33 19.41
CA GLU A 114 14.81 21.29 20.19
C GLU A 114 13.58 20.61 20.82
N GLY A 115 13.02 19.61 20.14
CA GLY A 115 11.85 18.88 20.62
C GLY A 115 11.48 17.71 19.72
N VAL A 116 10.62 16.84 20.24
CA VAL A 116 10.06 15.70 19.49
C VAL A 116 8.55 15.67 19.71
N ASP A 117 7.78 15.78 18.63
CA ASP A 117 6.34 15.67 18.64
C ASP A 117 5.88 14.35 18.01
N VAL A 118 4.80 13.78 18.55
CA VAL A 118 4.18 12.56 18.03
C VAL A 118 2.73 12.87 17.67
N TYR A 119 2.35 12.55 16.44
CA TYR A 119 1.02 12.75 15.89
C TYR A 119 0.41 11.41 15.47
N GLY A 120 -0.88 11.28 15.72
CA GLY A 120 -1.70 10.13 15.36
C GLY A 120 -2.47 10.29 14.05
N LEU A 121 -3.47 9.44 13.87
CA LEU A 121 -4.43 9.54 12.76
C LEU A 121 -5.42 10.69 13.02
N GLU A 122 -5.79 10.87 14.29
CA GLU A 122 -6.69 11.88 14.83
C GLU A 122 -6.23 13.32 14.62
N ASP A 123 -4.91 13.55 14.57
CA ASP A 123 -4.33 14.88 14.29
C ASP A 123 -4.36 15.23 12.80
N GLY A 124 -4.86 14.33 11.95
CA GLY A 124 -5.00 14.52 10.52
C GLY A 124 -6.04 15.59 10.16
N ARG A 125 -5.65 16.53 9.30
CA ARG A 125 -6.59 17.50 8.71
C ARG A 125 -6.98 17.08 7.29
N VAL A 126 -8.28 17.04 7.01
CA VAL A 126 -8.78 16.82 5.65
C VAL A 126 -8.59 18.10 4.84
N ILE A 127 -7.79 18.02 3.78
CA ILE A 127 -7.56 19.13 2.85
C ILE A 127 -8.32 18.88 1.54
N ASN A 128 -9.08 19.88 1.09
CA ASN A 128 -9.70 19.84 -0.23
C ASN A 128 -8.67 20.26 -1.28
N LEU A 129 -8.21 19.30 -2.07
CA LEU A 129 -7.30 19.57 -3.18
C LEU A 129 -8.04 20.31 -4.29
N ALA A 130 -7.43 21.34 -4.86
CA ALA A 130 -8.00 22.05 -6.01
C ALA A 130 -8.08 21.10 -7.21
N THR A 131 -9.30 20.78 -7.66
CA THR A 131 -9.57 19.87 -8.80
C THR A 131 -9.29 20.52 -10.16
N ARG A 132 -8.30 21.42 -10.24
CA ARG A 132 -7.97 22.08 -11.50
C ARG A 132 -7.27 21.10 -12.42
N THR A 133 -8.00 20.60 -13.40
CA THR A 133 -7.44 19.83 -14.51
C THR A 133 -6.72 20.77 -15.47
N THR A 134 -5.47 20.46 -15.81
CA THR A 134 -4.77 21.16 -16.89
C THR A 134 -5.40 20.74 -18.22
N PRO A 135 -5.98 21.66 -19.01
CA PRO A 135 -6.53 21.29 -20.30
C PRO A 135 -5.40 20.79 -21.20
N THR A 136 -5.64 19.68 -21.88
CA THR A 136 -4.70 19.15 -22.87
C THR A 136 -4.81 19.96 -24.16
N PHE A 137 -3.70 20.52 -24.64
CA PHE A 137 -3.63 21.15 -25.96
C PHE A 137 -3.54 20.05 -27.02
N GLY A 138 -4.68 19.52 -27.45
CA GLY A 138 -4.78 18.50 -28.50
C GLY A 138 -6.21 18.40 -29.03
N ARG A 139 -6.37 17.88 -30.25
CA ARG A 139 -7.70 17.59 -30.80
C ARG A 139 -8.29 16.39 -30.05
N GLU A 140 -9.41 16.59 -29.37
CA GLU A 140 -10.19 15.50 -28.77
C GLU A 140 -10.85 14.70 -29.91
N LEU A 141 -10.45 13.43 -30.07
CA LEU A 141 -11.11 12.52 -31.02
C LEU A 141 -12.34 11.91 -30.35
N THR A 142 -13.47 11.91 -31.05
CA THR A 142 -14.65 11.17 -30.61
C THR A 142 -14.37 9.66 -30.58
N VAL A 143 -15.15 8.89 -29.81
CA VAL A 143 -15.00 7.42 -29.73
C VAL A 143 -15.00 6.78 -31.12
N LEU A 144 -15.84 7.27 -32.04
CA LEU A 144 -15.90 6.75 -33.40
C LEU A 144 -14.65 7.10 -34.21
N GLU A 145 -14.10 8.31 -34.08
CA GLU A 145 -12.85 8.69 -34.75
C GLU A 145 -11.64 7.92 -34.20
N GLN A 146 -11.63 7.56 -32.91
CA GLN A 146 -10.59 6.70 -32.35
C GLN A 146 -10.68 5.27 -32.88
N LEU A 147 -11.90 4.75 -33.07
CA LEU A 147 -12.13 3.42 -33.61
C LEU A 147 -11.86 3.32 -35.12
N PHE A 148 -12.25 4.33 -35.90
CA PHE A 148 -12.22 4.28 -37.36
C PHE A 148 -11.15 5.18 -38.01
N GLY A 149 -10.43 6.01 -37.25
CA GLY A 149 -9.42 6.94 -37.77
C GLY A 149 -8.25 6.28 -38.51
N ASN A 150 -7.95 5.01 -38.19
CA ASN A 150 -6.93 4.22 -38.89
C ASN A 150 -7.43 3.57 -40.19
N ILE A 151 -8.74 3.45 -40.39
CA ILE A 151 -9.32 2.76 -41.56
C ILE A 151 -9.34 3.68 -42.78
N SER A 152 -9.21 5.00 -42.61
CA SER A 152 -9.20 5.94 -43.75
C SER A 152 -7.84 6.05 -44.47
N ASN A 153 -6.74 5.49 -43.93
CA ASN A 153 -5.42 5.62 -44.56
C ASN A 153 -5.10 4.53 -45.60
N VAL A 154 -6.06 3.65 -45.95
CA VAL A 154 -5.88 2.65 -47.02
C VAL A 154 -6.01 3.22 -48.44
N GLY A 155 -6.15 4.55 -48.58
CA GLY A 155 -6.17 5.23 -49.88
C GLY A 155 -4.80 5.60 -50.44
N SER A 156 -3.73 5.62 -49.64
CA SER A 156 -2.40 6.06 -50.11
C SER A 156 -1.55 4.95 -50.74
N THR A 157 -1.97 3.68 -50.65
CA THR A 157 -1.26 2.54 -51.25
C THR A 157 -1.85 2.06 -52.59
N LEU A 158 -2.94 2.69 -53.06
CA LEU A 158 -3.55 2.37 -54.37
C LEU A 158 -3.26 3.42 -55.45
N ALA A 159 -2.40 4.41 -55.16
CA ALA A 159 -1.99 5.46 -56.10
C ALA A 159 -0.61 5.22 -56.76
N GLU A 160 -0.11 3.97 -56.76
CA GLU A 160 1.15 3.56 -57.40
C GLU A 160 0.96 2.53 -58.53
N GLY A 161 -0.14 2.59 -59.29
CA GLY A 161 -0.46 1.56 -60.29
C GLY A 161 -1.13 2.00 -61.59
N PHE A 162 -1.14 3.29 -61.93
CA PHE A 162 -1.74 3.79 -63.19
C PHE A 162 -0.90 4.88 -63.87
N ASN A 163 0.40 4.65 -64.00
CA ASN A 163 1.17 5.32 -65.05
C ASN A 163 2.35 4.44 -65.47
N GLU A 164 2.09 3.53 -66.40
CA GLU A 164 2.91 3.17 -67.57
C GLU A 164 2.19 2.08 -68.38
#